data_AF-A0A536BKP5-F1
#
_entry.id   AF-A0A536BKP5-F1
#
_cell.length_a   1.000
_cell.length_b   1.000
_cell.length_c   1.000
_cell.angle_alpha   90.00
_cell.angle_beta   90.00
_cell.angle_gamma   90.00
#
_symmetry.space_group_name_H-M   'P 1'
#
loop_
_entity.id
_entity.type
_entity.pdbx_description
1 polymer ?
#
loop_
_entity_poly.entity_id
_entity_poly.type
_entity_poly.pdbx_seq_one_letter_code
_entity_poly.pdbx_strand_id
1 'polypeptide(L)'
;MNREAALQVLATPLAQELLHSELLFRLAYVGPDGYPRVVPMGYIWKGGRFVVCTASNAPKVKALQSNPRVALTIDTQTQPPHILLVRGSAAVEVVDGVPDEYLEASRRYVPRQQWSAFETEVRGLYDRMARISITAEWAKLIDFETTLPSAVEELVSRRS
;
A
#
# COMPACT_ATOMS: atom_id res chain seq x y z
N MET A 1 -9.91 5.68 16.03
CA MET A 1 -10.42 5.79 14.64
C MET A 1 -10.94 4.43 14.24
N ASN A 2 -12.10 4.39 13.57
CA ASN A 2 -12.67 3.17 13.00
C ASN A 2 -12.44 3.18 11.47
N ARG A 3 -12.84 2.08 10.80
CA ARG A 3 -12.69 1.93 9.34
C ARG A 3 -13.33 3.07 8.53
N GLU A 4 -14.49 3.54 8.95
CA GLU A 4 -15.21 4.61 8.25
C GLU A 4 -14.42 5.93 8.26
N ALA A 5 -13.93 6.33 9.43
CA ALA A 5 -13.09 7.51 9.55
C ALA A 5 -11.76 7.37 8.80
N ALA A 6 -11.17 6.16 8.73
CA ALA A 6 -10.00 5.92 7.88
C ALA A 6 -10.32 6.11 6.39
N LEU A 7 -11.49 5.64 5.94
CA LEU A 7 -11.96 5.84 4.56
C LEU A 7 -12.26 7.31 4.24
N GLN A 8 -12.74 8.10 5.21
CA GLN A 8 -12.93 9.55 5.02
C GLN A 8 -11.59 10.25 4.75
N VAL A 9 -10.53 9.93 5.50
CA VAL A 9 -9.18 10.45 5.24
C VAL A 9 -8.71 10.02 3.85
N LEU A 10 -8.89 8.75 3.50
CA LEU A 10 -8.48 8.21 2.20
C LEU A 10 -9.29 8.82 1.04
N ALA A 11 -10.48 9.34 1.28
CA ALA A 11 -11.34 9.99 0.28
C ALA A 11 -10.99 11.48 0.04
N THR A 12 -10.09 12.06 0.84
CA THR A 12 -9.64 13.45 0.62
C THR A 12 -8.93 13.60 -0.73
N PRO A 13 -8.98 14.78 -1.39
CA PRO A 13 -8.40 14.97 -2.72
C PRO A 13 -6.91 14.58 -2.79
N LEU A 14 -6.11 15.06 -1.83
CA LEU A 14 -4.69 14.76 -1.80
C LEU A 14 -4.40 13.27 -1.49
N ALA A 15 -5.20 12.61 -0.65
CA ALA A 15 -5.06 11.16 -0.48
C ALA A 15 -5.38 10.41 -1.78
N GLN A 16 -6.39 10.84 -2.54
CA GLN A 16 -6.72 10.25 -3.84
C GLN A 16 -5.60 10.45 -4.86
N GLU A 17 -4.94 11.62 -4.89
CA GLU A 17 -3.76 11.85 -5.72
C GLU A 17 -2.63 10.87 -5.37
N LEU A 18 -2.32 10.70 -4.09
CA LEU A 18 -1.28 9.76 -3.64
C LEU A 18 -1.64 8.30 -3.98
N LEU A 19 -2.89 7.88 -3.77
CA LEU A 19 -3.38 6.52 -4.04
C LEU A 19 -3.32 6.12 -5.52
N HIS A 20 -3.42 7.11 -6.42
CA HIS A 20 -3.42 6.89 -7.88
C HIS A 20 -2.08 7.29 -8.55
N SER A 21 -1.09 7.71 -7.77
CA SER A 21 0.26 8.00 -8.26
C SER A 21 1.05 6.74 -8.66
N GLU A 22 2.20 6.96 -9.30
CA GLU A 22 3.19 5.92 -9.62
C GLU A 22 4.10 5.56 -8.42
N LEU A 23 3.86 6.17 -7.25
CA LEU A 23 4.65 5.94 -6.05
C LEU A 23 4.43 4.51 -5.53
N LEU A 24 5.52 3.86 -5.13
CA LEU A 24 5.45 2.64 -4.33
C LEU A 24 5.04 2.99 -2.91
N PHE A 25 4.24 2.14 -2.26
CA PHE A 25 4.12 2.22 -0.80
C PHE A 25 5.30 1.51 -0.13
N ARG A 26 5.50 1.72 1.18
CA ARG A 26 6.42 0.90 1.99
C ARG A 26 5.58 0.10 2.98
N LEU A 27 5.51 -1.21 2.79
CA LEU A 27 4.73 -2.11 3.63
C LEU A 27 5.58 -2.61 4.80
N ALA A 28 5.14 -2.29 6.01
CA ALA A 28 5.64 -2.85 7.25
C ALA A 28 4.79 -4.04 7.70
N TYR A 29 5.44 -5.15 8.05
CA TYR A 29 4.82 -6.37 8.61
C TYR A 29 5.77 -7.07 9.57
N VAL A 30 5.26 -7.99 10.39
CA VAL A 30 6.08 -8.81 11.30
C VAL A 30 6.45 -10.10 10.59
N GLY A 31 7.74 -10.40 10.47
CA GLY A 31 8.25 -11.63 9.89
C GLY A 31 7.93 -12.86 10.75
N PRO A 32 8.03 -14.09 10.19
CA PRO A 32 7.78 -15.32 10.95
C PRO A 32 8.73 -15.52 12.14
N ASP A 33 9.88 -14.85 12.12
CA ASP A 33 10.89 -14.79 13.17
C ASP A 33 10.60 -13.71 14.23
N GLY A 34 9.48 -13.00 14.12
CA GLY A 34 9.09 -11.90 15.01
C GLY A 34 9.76 -10.56 14.69
N TYR A 35 10.71 -10.50 13.75
CA TYR A 35 11.38 -9.25 13.39
C TYR A 35 10.53 -8.41 12.43
N PRO A 36 10.48 -7.08 12.61
CA PRO A 36 9.79 -6.20 11.68
C PRO A 36 10.50 -6.19 10.31
N ARG A 37 9.70 -6.18 9.25
CA ARG A 37 10.14 -6.11 7.86
C ARG A 37 9.49 -4.91 7.19
N VAL A 38 10.24 -4.19 6.35
CA VAL A 38 9.73 -3.10 5.51
C VAL A 38 10.14 -3.36 4.08
N VAL A 39 9.17 -3.38 3.15
CA VAL A 39 9.42 -3.63 1.74
C VAL A 39 8.67 -2.64 0.85
N PRO A 40 9.31 -2.06 -0.19
CA PRO A 40 8.59 -1.27 -1.17
C PRO A 40 7.74 -2.18 -2.06
N MET A 41 6.50 -1.77 -2.38
CA MET A 41 5.64 -2.53 -3.29
C MET A 41 4.82 -1.62 -4.22
N GLY A 42 4.59 -2.12 -5.43
CA GLY A 42 3.50 -1.64 -6.28
C GLY A 42 2.16 -2.15 -5.75
N TYR A 43 1.12 -1.37 -5.98
CA TYR A 43 -0.24 -1.65 -5.52
C TYR A 43 -1.26 -1.05 -6.48
N ILE A 44 -2.51 -1.46 -6.34
CA ILE A 44 -3.66 -0.69 -6.82
C ILE A 44 -4.60 -0.36 -5.65
N TRP A 45 -5.32 0.76 -5.77
CA TRP A 45 -6.40 1.12 -4.88
C TRP A 45 -7.74 0.73 -5.52
N LYS A 46 -8.44 -0.27 -4.95
CA LYS A 46 -9.67 -0.84 -5.55
C LYS A 46 -10.64 -1.28 -4.47
N GLY A 47 -11.90 -0.87 -4.60
CA GLY A 47 -12.97 -1.27 -3.66
C GLY A 47 -12.71 -0.85 -2.20
N GLY A 48 -12.03 0.28 -1.98
CA GLY A 48 -11.69 0.77 -0.64
C GLY A 48 -10.58 -0.04 0.05
N ARG A 49 -9.71 -0.71 -0.71
CA ARG A 49 -8.61 -1.54 -0.22
C ARG A 49 -7.36 -1.33 -1.06
N PHE A 50 -6.19 -1.51 -0.44
CA PHE A 50 -4.94 -1.67 -1.18
C PHE A 50 -4.84 -3.13 -1.63
N VAL A 51 -4.59 -3.36 -2.91
CA VAL A 51 -4.39 -4.70 -3.46
C VAL A 51 -2.96 -4.81 -3.97
N VAL A 52 -2.29 -5.87 -3.52
CA VAL A 52 -0.91 -6.19 -3.88
C VAL A 52 -0.84 -7.64 -4.33
N CYS A 53 -0.20 -7.89 -5.46
CA CYS A 53 0.05 -9.25 -5.93
C CYS A 53 1.55 -9.56 -5.84
N THR A 54 1.89 -10.77 -5.40
CA THR A 54 3.29 -11.20 -5.23
C THR A 54 3.43 -12.70 -5.47
N ALA A 55 4.66 -13.17 -5.63
CA ALA A 55 4.94 -14.60 -5.73
C ALA A 55 4.38 -15.34 -4.50
N SER A 56 3.69 -16.46 -4.72
CA SER A 56 3.02 -17.22 -3.67
C SER A 56 3.97 -17.77 -2.59
N ASN A 57 5.26 -17.94 -2.93
CA ASN A 57 6.32 -18.36 -2.02
C ASN A 57 7.05 -17.19 -1.30
N ALA A 58 6.63 -15.94 -1.49
CA ALA A 58 7.28 -14.81 -0.84
C ALA A 58 7.14 -14.88 0.70
N PRO A 59 8.19 -14.57 1.49
CA PRO A 59 8.15 -14.70 2.96
C PRO A 59 6.99 -13.96 3.63
N LYS A 60 6.55 -12.83 3.06
CA LYS A 60 5.42 -12.04 3.54
C LYS A 60 4.08 -12.79 3.48
N VAL A 61 3.91 -13.74 2.56
CA VAL A 61 2.65 -14.49 2.41
C VAL A 61 2.35 -15.27 3.68
N LYS A 62 3.29 -16.13 4.12
CA LYS A 62 3.16 -16.90 5.37
C LYS A 62 3.09 -16.00 6.60
N ALA A 63 3.89 -14.92 6.60
CA ALA A 63 3.92 -13.96 7.70
C ALA A 63 2.55 -13.30 7.91
N LEU A 64 1.92 -12.80 6.83
CA LEU A 64 0.63 -12.12 6.87
C LEU A 64 -0.54 -13.07 7.15
N GLN A 65 -0.45 -14.33 6.72
CA GLN A 65 -1.42 -15.36 7.12
C GLN A 65 -1.40 -15.62 8.63
N SER A 66 -0.22 -15.52 9.26
CA SER A 66 -0.05 -15.76 10.70
C SER A 66 -0.35 -14.51 11.55
N ASN A 67 0.01 -13.33 11.04
CA ASN A 67 -0.25 -12.05 11.69
C ASN A 67 -0.65 -11.01 10.62
N PRO A 68 -1.95 -10.70 10.47
CA PRO A 68 -2.44 -9.87 9.39
C PRO A 68 -2.16 -8.37 9.59
N ARG A 69 -1.66 -7.95 10.76
CA ARG A 69 -1.47 -6.54 11.09
C ARG A 69 -0.33 -5.94 10.28
N VAL A 70 -0.62 -4.84 9.60
CA VAL A 70 0.32 -4.12 8.74
C VAL A 70 0.26 -2.61 8.98
N ALA A 71 1.34 -1.94 8.63
CA ALA A 71 1.38 -0.49 8.45
C ALA A 71 1.98 -0.17 7.08
N LEU A 72 1.59 0.94 6.48
CA LEU A 72 2.18 1.41 5.22
C LEU A 72 2.24 2.93 5.15
N THR A 73 3.15 3.43 4.32
CA THR A 73 3.24 4.84 3.94
C THR A 73 3.34 4.98 2.43
N ILE A 74 2.72 6.03 1.91
CA ILE A 74 2.94 6.58 0.56
C ILE A 74 3.33 8.04 0.76
N ASP A 75 4.49 8.42 0.22
CA ASP A 75 5.07 9.74 0.44
C ASP A 75 5.77 10.29 -0.81
N THR A 76 5.73 11.61 -0.96
CA THR A 76 6.48 12.33 -2.00
C THR A 76 7.86 12.73 -1.50
N GLN A 77 8.80 12.89 -2.43
CA GLN A 77 10.16 13.39 -2.15
C GLN A 77 10.28 14.91 -2.34
N THR A 78 9.16 15.63 -2.32
CA THR A 78 9.08 17.09 -2.48
C THR A 78 9.15 17.81 -1.13
N GLN A 79 9.31 19.13 -1.14
CA GLN A 79 9.26 19.97 0.06
C GLN A 79 8.11 21.00 -0.06
N PRO A 80 7.11 21.00 0.84
CA PRO A 80 6.86 19.97 1.86
C PRO A 80 6.50 18.60 1.25
N PRO A 81 6.75 17.50 1.97
CA PRO A 81 6.31 16.18 1.52
C PRO A 81 4.83 15.98 1.83
N HIS A 82 4.12 15.33 0.91
CA HIS A 82 2.80 14.79 1.18
C HIS A 82 2.94 13.36 1.68
N ILE A 83 2.33 13.04 2.83
CA ILE A 83 2.53 11.76 3.51
C ILE A 83 1.16 11.16 3.87
N LEU A 84 0.88 9.99 3.31
CA LEU A 84 -0.27 9.16 3.67
C LEU A 84 0.20 7.98 4.52
N LEU A 85 -0.16 7.99 5.80
CA LEU A 85 0.12 6.92 6.75
C LEU A 85 -1.13 6.04 6.92
N VAL A 86 -0.98 4.72 6.88
CA VAL A 86 -2.09 3.77 7.07
C VAL A 86 -1.67 2.63 8.00
N ARG A 87 -2.62 2.18 8.84
CA ARG A 87 -2.54 0.90 9.56
C ARG A 87 -3.79 0.08 9.26
N GLY A 88 -3.64 -1.23 9.29
CA GLY A 88 -4.77 -2.11 9.00
C GLY A 88 -4.43 -3.59 9.00
N SER A 89 -5.30 -4.37 8.37
CA SER A 89 -5.22 -5.82 8.31
C SER A 89 -5.19 -6.33 6.87
N ALA A 90 -4.25 -7.21 6.58
CA ALA A 90 -4.08 -7.91 5.31
C ALA A 90 -4.86 -9.23 5.29
N ALA A 91 -5.54 -9.50 4.18
CA ALA A 91 -6.06 -10.82 3.84
C ALA A 91 -5.28 -11.36 2.65
N VAL A 92 -4.89 -12.64 2.71
CA VAL A 92 -4.08 -13.29 1.68
C VAL A 92 -4.89 -14.38 1.00
N GLU A 93 -4.94 -14.34 -0.32
CA GLU A 93 -5.57 -15.34 -1.17
C GLU A 93 -4.54 -15.83 -2.19
N VAL A 94 -4.35 -17.14 -2.33
CA VAL A 94 -3.51 -17.70 -3.41
C VAL A 94 -4.44 -18.06 -4.55
N VAL A 95 -4.17 -17.50 -5.73
CA VAL A 95 -4.99 -17.63 -6.92
C VAL A 95 -4.17 -18.21 -8.07
N ASP A 96 -4.86 -18.87 -9.00
CA ASP A 96 -4.24 -19.45 -10.18
C ASP A 96 -3.87 -18.37 -11.21
N GLY A 97 -2.68 -18.52 -11.79
CA GLY A 97 -2.09 -17.59 -12.73
C GLY A 97 -1.75 -16.21 -12.15
N VAL A 98 -1.63 -15.26 -13.07
CA VAL A 98 -1.33 -13.84 -12.78
C VAL A 98 -2.62 -13.03 -12.71
N PRO A 99 -2.95 -12.41 -11.56
CA PRO A 99 -4.12 -11.55 -11.43
C PRO A 99 -4.01 -10.28 -12.28
N ASP A 100 -5.13 -9.80 -12.79
CA ASP A 100 -5.18 -8.54 -13.55
C ASP A 100 -4.65 -7.35 -12.73
N GLU A 101 -4.88 -7.35 -11.40
CA GLU A 101 -4.34 -6.31 -10.52
C GLU A 101 -2.80 -6.24 -10.51
N TYR A 102 -2.11 -7.38 -10.74
CA TYR A 102 -0.65 -7.38 -10.84
C TYR A 102 -0.19 -6.65 -12.11
N LEU A 103 -0.85 -6.91 -13.24
CA LEU A 103 -0.56 -6.27 -14.51
C LEU A 103 -0.93 -4.79 -14.45
N GLU A 104 -2.10 -4.45 -13.90
CA GLU A 104 -2.55 -3.06 -13.72
C GLU A 104 -1.57 -2.24 -12.88
N ALA A 105 -1.15 -2.76 -11.71
CA ALA A 105 -0.12 -2.12 -10.90
C ALA A 105 1.20 -1.96 -11.68
N SER A 106 1.59 -3.00 -12.42
CA SER A 106 2.86 -3.00 -13.16
C SER A 106 2.91 -2.00 -14.30
N ARG A 107 1.77 -1.73 -14.94
CA ARG A 107 1.66 -0.74 -16.01
C ARG A 107 1.95 0.69 -15.56
N ARG A 108 1.95 0.98 -14.24
CA ARG A 108 2.36 2.28 -13.69
C ARG A 108 3.87 2.54 -13.83
N TYR A 109 4.69 1.51 -13.98
CA TYR A 109 6.16 1.65 -14.06
C TYR A 109 6.79 0.91 -15.25
N VAL A 110 6.06 0.00 -15.91
CA VAL A 110 6.50 -0.62 -17.16
C VAL A 110 6.12 0.28 -18.34
N PRO A 111 7.06 0.69 -19.21
CA PRO A 111 6.75 1.48 -20.39
C PRO A 111 5.73 0.80 -21.30
N ARG A 112 4.79 1.58 -21.86
CA ARG A 112 3.67 1.07 -22.67
C ARG A 112 4.07 0.12 -23.80
N GLN A 113 5.19 0.42 -24.47
CA GLN A 113 5.71 -0.40 -25.57
C GLN A 113 6.18 -1.81 -25.12
N GLN A 114 6.40 -2.02 -23.81
CA GLN A 114 6.87 -3.29 -23.24
C GLN A 114 5.75 -4.12 -22.60
N TRP A 115 4.52 -3.60 -22.51
CA TRP A 115 3.43 -4.26 -21.77
C TRP A 115 3.14 -5.69 -22.22
N SER A 116 3.12 -5.95 -23.54
CA SER A 116 2.83 -7.29 -24.08
C SER A 116 3.94 -8.30 -23.76
N ALA A 117 5.21 -7.88 -23.91
CA ALA A 117 6.36 -8.72 -23.59
C ALA A 117 6.40 -9.02 -22.08
N PHE A 118 6.20 -8.00 -21.25
CA PHE A 118 6.13 -8.14 -19.79
C PHE A 118 5.01 -9.09 -19.37
N GLU A 119 3.80 -8.92 -19.92
CA GLU A 119 2.67 -9.80 -19.61
C GLU A 119 2.95 -11.26 -19.99
N THR A 120 3.56 -11.48 -21.14
CA THR A 120 3.97 -12.83 -21.59
C THR A 120 4.97 -13.46 -20.61
N GLU A 121 5.99 -12.70 -20.19
CA GLU A 121 7.02 -13.15 -19.26
C GLU A 121 6.42 -13.53 -17.89
N VAL A 122 5.61 -12.65 -17.30
CA VAL A 122 5.07 -12.90 -15.96
C VAL A 122 4.05 -14.04 -15.96
N ARG A 123 3.25 -14.18 -17.02
CA ARG A 123 2.33 -15.32 -17.18
C ARG A 123 3.06 -16.63 -17.43
N GLY A 124 4.24 -16.60 -18.06
CA GLY A 124 5.11 -17.77 -18.21
C GLY A 124 5.87 -18.16 -16.94
N LEU A 125 6.08 -17.20 -16.02
CA LEU A 125 6.82 -17.41 -14.77
C LEU A 125 5.93 -17.89 -13.61
N TYR A 126 4.72 -17.33 -13.47
CA TYR A 126 3.88 -17.55 -12.30
C TYR A 126 2.68 -18.44 -12.59
N ASP A 127 2.77 -19.71 -12.19
CA ASP A 127 1.61 -20.62 -12.18
C ASP A 127 0.52 -20.17 -11.22
N ARG A 128 0.92 -19.54 -10.10
CA ARG A 128 0.03 -19.00 -9.06
C ARG A 128 0.65 -17.82 -8.36
N MET A 129 -0.17 -16.86 -7.94
CA MET A 129 0.26 -15.70 -7.16
C MET A 129 -0.55 -15.56 -5.87
N ALA A 130 0.03 -14.87 -4.89
CA ALA A 130 -0.70 -14.41 -3.72
C ALA A 130 -1.26 -13.01 -3.99
N ARG A 131 -2.58 -12.87 -3.91
CA ARG A 131 -3.33 -11.62 -3.90
C ARG A 131 -3.57 -11.19 -2.45
N ILE A 132 -3.00 -10.05 -2.07
CA ILE A 132 -3.05 -9.51 -0.72
C ILE A 132 -3.95 -8.28 -0.73
N SER A 133 -5.02 -8.30 0.05
CA SER A 133 -5.98 -7.20 0.19
C SER A 133 -5.89 -6.58 1.58
N ILE A 134 -5.45 -5.33 1.67
CA ILE A 134 -5.28 -4.60 2.93
C ILE A 134 -6.49 -3.69 3.19
N THR A 135 -7.15 -3.90 4.32
CA THR A 135 -8.20 -3.00 4.82
C THR A 135 -7.57 -1.92 5.69
N ALA A 136 -7.79 -0.65 5.38
CA ALA A 136 -7.41 0.43 6.28
C ALA A 136 -8.32 0.47 7.51
N GLU A 137 -7.72 0.50 8.70
CA GLU A 137 -8.39 0.65 9.99
C GLU A 137 -8.06 2.00 10.64
N TRP A 138 -6.93 2.58 10.23
CA TRP A 138 -6.49 3.91 10.62
C TRP A 138 -5.75 4.55 9.45
N ALA A 139 -5.97 5.84 9.20
CA ALA A 139 -5.23 6.61 8.21
C ALA A 139 -4.96 8.06 8.67
N LYS A 140 -3.80 8.62 8.35
CA LYS A 140 -3.52 10.05 8.55
C LYS A 140 -2.83 10.60 7.31
N LEU A 141 -3.29 11.75 6.86
CA LEU A 141 -2.66 12.56 5.84
C LEU A 141 -1.88 13.70 6.52
N ILE A 142 -0.70 14.01 6.00
CA ILE A 142 0.15 15.12 6.44
C ILE A 142 0.63 15.85 5.19
N ASP A 143 0.37 17.15 5.10
CA ASP A 143 0.78 18.03 4.00
C ASP A 143 1.56 19.27 4.47
N PHE A 144 1.65 19.49 5.79
CA PHE A 144 2.25 20.66 6.42
C PHE A 144 1.59 22.01 6.11
N GLU A 145 0.42 21.99 5.48
CA GLU A 145 -0.40 23.18 5.18
C GLU A 145 -1.73 23.13 5.92
N THR A 146 -2.48 22.04 5.75
CA THR A 146 -3.79 21.82 6.37
C THR A 146 -3.76 20.75 7.46
N THR A 147 -2.75 19.87 7.42
CA THR A 147 -2.56 18.75 8.34
C THR A 147 -1.09 18.64 8.76
N LEU A 148 -0.84 18.38 10.04
CA LEU A 148 0.51 18.33 10.60
C LEU A 148 0.74 16.98 11.29
N PRO A 149 1.99 16.59 11.58
CA PRO A 149 2.24 15.50 12.52
C PRO A 149 1.54 15.79 13.86
N SER A 150 0.89 14.80 14.47
CA SER A 150 0.05 15.04 15.68
C SER A 150 0.80 15.70 16.84
N ALA A 151 2.07 15.35 17.03
CA ALA A 151 2.90 16.01 18.04
C ALA A 151 3.14 17.50 17.74
N VAL A 152 3.21 17.88 16.46
CA VAL A 152 3.35 19.28 16.04
C VAL A 152 2.04 20.04 16.20
N GLU A 153 0.90 19.44 15.84
CA GLU A 153 -0.45 20.01 16.07
C GLU A 153 -0.63 20.39 17.55
N GLU A 154 -0.24 19.47 18.45
CA GLU A 154 -0.30 19.67 19.89
C GLU A 154 0.62 20.81 20.37
N LEU A 155 1.82 20.95 19.81
CA LEU A 155 2.73 22.03 20.17
C LEU A 155 2.25 23.40 19.65
N VAL A 156 1.61 23.44 18.48
CA VAL A 156 1.03 24.67 17.91
C VAL A 156 -0.16 25.14 18.74
N SER A 157 -1.06 24.23 19.13
CA SER A 157 -2.24 24.58 19.92
C SER A 157 -1.87 25.08 21.33
N ARG A 158 -0.80 24.56 21.94
CA ARG A 158 -0.29 25.04 23.25
C ARG A 158 0.30 26.45 23.22
N ARG A 159 0.63 26.99 22.03
CA ARG A 159 1.15 28.37 21.87
C ARG A 159 0.04 29.39 21.63
N SER A 160 -1.16 28.93 21.30
CA SER A 160 -2.33 29.77 20.96
C SER A 160 -3.19 29.99 22.19
#